data_AF-A0A1H8BHJ9-F1
#
_entry.id   AF-A0A1H8BHJ9-F1
#
_cell.length_a   1.000
_cell.length_b   1.000
_cell.length_c   1.000
_cell.angle_alpha   90.00
_cell.angle_beta   90.00
_cell.angle_gamma   90.00
#
_symmetry.space_group_name_H-M   'P 1'
#
loop_
_entity.id
_entity.type
_entity.pdbx_description
1 polymer ?
#
loop_
_entity_poly.entity_id
_entity_poly.type
_entity_poly.pdbx_seq_one_letter_code
_entity_poly.pdbx_strand_id
1 'polypeptide(L)' 'MENFLEERIYLLQIEMNRQVLICGCLTHENVLIVSRELDKYISVYQKLKRKKRF' A
#
# COMPACT_ATOMS: atom_id res chain seq x y z
N MET A 1 16.31 -1.97 3.34
CA MET A 1 14.98 -2.53 3.66
C MET A 1 13.90 -1.43 3.72
N GLU A 2 14.16 -0.26 4.28
CA GLU A 2 13.19 0.87 4.24
C GLU A 2 12.91 1.39 2.84
N ASN A 3 13.93 1.66 2.02
CA ASN A 3 13.72 2.08 0.61
C ASN A 3 12.85 1.08 -0.17
N PHE A 4 13.03 -0.22 0.08
CA PHE A 4 12.22 -1.26 -0.57
C PHE A 4 10.75 -1.20 -0.14
N LEU A 5 10.48 -0.98 1.16
CA LEU A 5 9.11 -0.86 1.65
C LEU A 5 8.44 0.42 1.16
N GLU A 6 9.15 1.55 1.15
CA GLU A 6 8.65 2.82 0.62
C GLU A 6 8.34 2.72 -0.87
N GLU A 7 9.25 2.12 -1.66
CA GLU A 7 9.04 1.88 -3.08
C GLU A 7 7.86 0.95 -3.31
N ARG A 8 7.73 -0.13 -2.54
CA ARG A 8 6.60 -1.07 -2.67
C ARG A 8 5.26 -0.42 -2.30
N ILE A 9 5.22 0.41 -1.25
CA ILE A 9 4.04 1.20 -0.87
C ILE A 9 3.66 2.13 -2.01
N TYR A 10 4.61 2.86 -2.58
CA TYR A 10 4.38 3.78 -3.68
C TYR A 10 3.83 3.07 -4.93
N LEU A 11 4.41 1.94 -5.31
CA LEU A 11 3.94 1.15 -6.45
C LEU A 11 2.50 0.62 -6.22
N LEU A 12 2.18 0.17 -5.00
CA LEU A 12 0.84 -0.30 -4.67
C LEU A 12 -0.19 0.85 -4.64
N GLN A 13 0.19 2.07 -4.25
CA GLN A 13 -0.67 3.25 -4.37
C GLN A 13 -1.00 3.57 -5.82
N ILE A 14 0.00 3.51 -6.72
CA ILE A 14 -0.23 3.69 -8.16
C ILE A 14 -1.18 2.63 -8.69
N GLU A 15 -0.96 1.36 -8.36
CA GLU A 15 -1.82 0.27 -8.83
C GLU A 15 -3.24 0.40 -8.29
N MET A 16 -3.42 0.78 -7.02
CA MET A 16 -4.75 1.03 -6.45
C MET A 16 -5.47 2.13 -7.22
N ASN A 17 -4.80 3.27 -7.48
CA ASN A 17 -5.38 4.37 -8.27
C ASN A 17 -5.75 3.92 -9.68
N ARG A 18 -4.90 3.11 -10.32
CA ARG A 18 -5.17 2.55 -11.64
C ARG A 18 -6.42 1.67 -11.62
N GLN A 19 -6.55 0.79 -10.62
CA GLN A 19 -7.74 -0.06 -10.46
C GLN A 19 -9.00 0.78 -10.20
N VAL A 20 -8.90 1.86 -9.43
CA VAL A 20 -10.03 2.78 -9.19
C VAL A 20 -10.46 3.48 -10.48
N LEU A 21 -9.51 3.91 -11.31
CA LEU A 21 -9.81 4.51 -12.61
C LEU A 21 -10.47 3.52 -13.58
N ILE A 22 -10.07 2.25 -13.54
CA ILE A 22 -10.65 1.20 -14.39
C ILE A 22 -12.06 0.79 -13.89
N CYS A 23 -12.21 0.58 -12.58
CA CYS A 23 -13.43 0.04 -11.99
C CYS A 23 -14.48 1.13 -11.65
N GLY A 24 -14.07 2.40 -11.62
CA GLY A 24 -14.95 3.54 -11.33
C GLY A 24 -15.41 3.67 -9.87
N CYS A 25 -14.96 2.80 -8.96
CA CYS A 25 -15.29 2.88 -7.54
C CYS A 25 -14.19 2.30 -6.63
N LEU A 26 -14.19 2.71 -5.36
CA LEU A 26 -13.23 2.25 -4.35
C LEU A 26 -13.58 0.87 -3.76
N THR A 27 -14.82 0.43 -3.92
CA THR A 27 -15.35 -0.80 -3.31
C THR A 27 -15.24 -2.01 -4.22
N HIS A 28 -14.73 -1.84 -5.44
CA HIS A 28 -14.52 -2.95 -6.36
C HIS A 28 -13.52 -3.95 -5.78
N GLU A 29 -13.77 -5.25 -5.95
CA GLU A 29 -12.95 -6.31 -5.34
C GLU A 29 -11.46 -6.18 -5.66
N ASN A 30 -11.12 -5.89 -6.92
CA ASN A 30 -9.73 -5.64 -7.34
C ASN A 30 -9.08 -4.48 -6.57
N VAL A 31 -9.81 -3.38 -6.35
CA VAL A 31 -9.32 -2.23 -5.57
C VAL A 31 -9.13 -2.64 -4.11
N LEU A 32 -10.07 -3.41 -3.54
CA LEU A 32 -9.99 -3.90 -2.17
C LEU A 32 -8.81 -4.86 -1.97
N ILE A 33 -8.49 -5.70 -2.94
CA ILE A 33 -7.32 -6.59 -2.89
C ILE A 33 -6.03 -5.78 -2.79
N VAL A 34 -5.86 -4.79 -3.66
CA VAL A 34 -4.66 -3.93 -3.65
C VAL A 34 -4.60 -3.09 -2.37
N SER A 35 -5.74 -2.56 -1.92
CA SER A 35 -5.84 -1.82 -0.65
C SER A 35 -5.40 -2.67 0.55
N ARG A 36 -5.86 -3.93 0.64
CA ARG A 36 -5.45 -4.84 1.73
C ARG A 36 -3.96 -5.19 1.67
N GLU A 37 -3.39 -5.30 0.47
CA GLU A 37 -1.95 -5.51 0.32
C GLU A 37 -1.17 -4.27 0.78
N LEU A 38 -1.58 -3.08 0.34
CA LEU A 38 -0.99 -1.80 0.74
C LEU A 38 -0.99 -1.62 2.26
N ASP A 39 -2.10 -1.94 2.93
CA ASP A 39 -2.22 -1.85 4.39
C ASP A 39 -1.19 -2.70 5.13
N LYS A 40 -0.89 -3.91 4.62
CA LYS A 40 0.14 -4.78 5.21
C LYS A 40 1.52 -4.13 5.15
N TYR A 41 1.89 -3.58 4.00
CA TYR A 41 3.18 -2.92 3.82
C TYR A 41 3.30 -1.65 4.66
N ILE A 42 2.25 -0.83 4.73
CA ILE A 42 2.20 0.35 5.60
C ILE A 42 2.36 -0.05 7.07
N SER A 43 1.67 -1.10 7.52
CA SER A 43 1.78 -1.59 8.90
C SER A 43 3.21 -2.02 9.25
N VAL A 44 3.87 -2.78 8.37
CA VAL A 44 5.26 -3.20 8.55
C VAL A 44 6.20 -2.01 8.57
N TYR A 45 6.05 -1.08 7.62
CA TYR A 45 6.87 0.12 7.54
C TYR A 45 6.75 0.99 8.81
N GLN A 46 5.52 1.22 9.30
CA GLN A 46 5.28 1.96 10.53
C GLN A 46 5.90 1.28 11.76
N LYS A 47 5.82 -0.06 11.86
CA LYS A 47 6.46 -0.82 12.93
C LYS A 47 7.98 -0.66 12.92
N LEU A 48 8.60 -0.72 11.74
CA LEU A 48 10.05 -0.51 11.61
C LEU A 48 10.46 0.91 11.96
N LYS A 49 9.72 1.92 11.49
CA LYS A 49 9.95 3.32 11.83
C LYS A 49 9.85 3.59 13.33
N ARG A 50 8.88 2.96 14.01
CA ARG A 50 8.76 3.04 15.47
C ARG A 50 9.95 2.41 16.19
N LYS A 51 10.41 1.23 15.75
CA LYS A 51 11.59 0.54 16.34
C LYS A 51 12.88 1.33 16.21
N LYS A 52 13.08 2.08 15.12
CA LYS A 52 14.27 2.93 14.95
C LYS A 52 14.30 4.19 15.82
N ARG A 53 13.16 4.56 16.39
CA ARG A 53 13.01 5.79 17.18
C ARG A 53 13.27 5.58 18.68
N PHE A 54 13.50 4.32 19.09
CA PHE A 54 13.94 3.89 20.42
C PHE A 54 15.35 3.34 20.32
#